data_AF-A0AAN8ZSU9-F1
#
_entry.id   AF-A0AAN8ZSU9-F1
#
_cell.length_a   1.000
_cell.length_b   1.000
_cell.length_c   1.000
_cell.angle_alpha   90.00
_cell.angle_beta   90.00
_cell.angle_gamma   90.00
#
_symmetry.space_group_name_H-M   'P 1'
#
loop_
_entity.id
_entity.type
_entity.pdbx_description
1 polymer ?
#
loop_
_entity_poly.entity_id
_entity_poly.type
_entity_poly.pdbx_seq_one_letter_code
_entity_poly.pdbx_strand_id
1 'polypeptide(L)' 'NLGAESMGVKERVDSVIKSEEDQRQYRALILENELKVLLISDTTTDKSAAALDVHIVKLRLMFSHYKLLSCMMP' A
#
# COMPACT_ATOMS: atom_id res chain seq x y z
N ASN A 1 -26.42 20.62 -3.76
CA ASN A 1 -25.68 19.37 -4.05
C ASN A 1 -24.47 19.31 -3.14
N LEU A 2 -24.67 18.85 -1.91
CA LEU A 2 -23.62 18.76 -0.90
C LEU A 2 -22.83 17.47 -1.16
N GLY A 3 -21.80 17.58 -2.01
CA GLY A 3 -20.80 16.53 -2.14
C GLY A 3 -20.07 16.44 -0.82
N ALA A 4 -20.21 15.31 -0.13
CA ALA A 4 -19.44 15.01 1.05
C ALA A 4 -17.97 14.84 0.62
N GLU A 5 -17.21 15.93 0.61
CA GLU A 5 -15.75 15.83 0.73
C GLU A 5 -15.48 15.28 2.12
N SER A 6 -15.35 13.95 2.21
CA SER A 6 -14.99 13.29 3.45
C SER A 6 -13.55 13.69 3.77
N MET A 7 -13.37 14.45 4.86
CA MET A 7 -12.06 14.72 5.47
C MET A 7 -11.19 13.45 5.41
N GLY A 8 -10.07 13.51 4.69
CA GLY A 8 -9.12 12.40 4.55
C GLY A 8 -9.05 11.74 3.18
N VAL A 9 -9.91 12.07 2.23
CA VAL A 9 -9.87 11.51 0.85
C VAL A 9 -9.45 12.59 -0.14
N LYS A 10 -8.29 12.38 -0.78
CA LYS A 10 -7.74 13.26 -1.82
C LYS A 10 -8.32 12.96 -3.21
N GLU A 11 -8.44 11.68 -3.56
CA GLU A 11 -8.99 11.25 -4.86
C GLU A 11 -9.85 10.00 -4.68
N ARG A 12 -10.87 9.87 -5.52
CA ARG A 12 -11.76 8.72 -5.56
C ARG A 12 -12.00 8.28 -7.01
N VAL A 13 -11.84 6.98 -7.24
CA VAL A 13 -12.10 6.33 -8.52
C VAL A 13 -13.08 5.18 -8.30
N ASP A 14 -14.30 5.34 -8.80
CA ASP A 14 -15.35 4.32 -8.71
C ASP A 14 -15.33 3.33 -9.89
N SER A 15 -14.71 3.68 -11.01
CA SER A 15 -14.69 2.88 -12.24
C SER A 15 -13.42 2.04 -12.36
N VAL A 16 -13.25 1.07 -11.46
CA VAL A 16 -12.13 0.12 -11.51
C VAL A 16 -12.43 -0.97 -12.54
N ILE A 17 -11.51 -1.18 -13.48
CA ILE A 17 -11.63 -2.22 -14.53
C ILE A 17 -11.64 -3.60 -13.88
N LYS A 18 -12.61 -4.44 -14.27
CA LYS A 18 -12.79 -5.81 -13.78
C LYS A 18 -13.33 -6.71 -14.90
N SER A 19 -13.31 -8.03 -14.68
CA SER A 19 -13.97 -9.00 -15.57
C SER A 19 -15.49 -8.86 -15.50
N GLU A 20 -16.19 -9.23 -16.58
CA GLU A 20 -17.66 -9.26 -16.62
C GLU A 20 -18.26 -10.27 -15.63
N GLU A 21 -17.55 -11.36 -15.35
CA GLU A 21 -17.96 -12.39 -14.40
C GLU A 21 -17.78 -11.95 -12.94
N ASP A 22 -16.98 -10.90 -12.70
CA ASP A 22 -16.66 -10.43 -11.35
C ASP A 22 -17.80 -9.58 -10.78
N GLN A 23 -18.58 -10.17 -9.87
CA GLN A 23 -19.72 -9.51 -9.21
C GLN A 23 -19.30 -8.56 -8.08
N ARG A 24 -18.02 -8.51 -7.71
CA ARG A 24 -17.55 -7.67 -6.60
C ARG A 24 -17.58 -6.20 -7.00
N GLN A 25 -17.79 -5.34 -6.02
CA GLN A 25 -17.73 -3.89 -6.20
C GLN A 25 -16.37 -3.38 -5.76
N TYR A 26 -15.78 -2.53 -6.58
CA TYR A 26 -14.45 -1.99 -6.35
C TYR A 26 -14.51 -0.47 -6.22
N ARG A 27 -13.68 0.09 -5.35
CA ARG A 27 -13.42 1.51 -5.28
C ARG A 27 -11.97 1.75 -4.94
N ALA A 28 -11.29 2.57 -5.73
CA ALA A 28 -9.95 3.04 -5.40
C ALA A 28 -10.02 4.44 -4.78
N LEU A 29 -9.18 4.66 -3.77
CA LEU A 29 -9.04 5.95 -3.09
C LEU A 29 -7.56 6.32 -3.02
N ILE A 30 -7.27 7.61 -3.15
CA ILE A 30 -6.02 8.21 -2.66
C ILE A 30 -6.40 9.03 -1.44
N LEU A 31 -5.78 8.71 -0.30
CA LEU A 31 -5.98 9.45 0.93
C LEU A 31 -5.13 10.73 0.92
N GLU A 32 -5.43 11.68 1.81
CA GLU A 32 -4.66 12.93 1.94
C GLU A 32 -3.18 12.71 2.27
N ASN A 33 -2.84 11.59 2.91
CA ASN A 33 -1.45 11.18 3.17
C ASN A 33 -0.82 10.40 2.00
N GLU A 34 -1.41 10.47 0.81
CA GLU A 34 -0.98 9.82 -0.43
C GLU A 34 -1.05 8.29 -0.42
N LEU A 35 -1.63 7.67 0.62
CA LEU A 35 -1.85 6.23 0.62
C LEU A 35 -2.88 5.84 -0.45
N LYS A 36 -2.53 4.83 -1.24
CA LYS A 36 -3.41 4.22 -2.24
C LYS A 36 -4.17 3.08 -1.58
N VAL A 37 -5.49 3.13 -1.67
CA VAL A 37 -6.38 2.13 -1.05
C VAL A 37 -7.29 1.55 -2.12
N LEU A 38 -7.46 0.23 -2.10
CA LEU A 38 -8.46 -0.49 -2.90
C LEU A 38 -9.48 -1.12 -1.94
N LEU A 39 -10.72 -0.66 -2.03
CA LEU A 39 -11.86 -1.24 -1.32
C LEU A 39 -12.54 -2.26 -2.23
N ILE A 40 -12.81 -3.43 -1.68
CA ILE A 40 -13.51 -4.52 -2.35
C ILE A 40 -14.72 -4.87 -1.49
N SER A 41 -15.91 -4.69 -2.04
CA SER A 41 -17.17 -5.09 -1.41
C SER A 41 -17.69 -6.35 -2.06
N ASP A 42 -17.78 -7.40 -1.26
CA ASP A 42 -18.29 -8.72 -1.63
C ASP A 42 -19.31 -9.15 -0.59
N THR A 43 -20.58 -9.26 -0.97
CA THR A 43 -21.66 -9.67 -0.06
C THR A 43 -21.72 -11.19 0.15
N THR A 44 -20.98 -11.96 -0.65
CA THR A 44 -20.98 -13.42 -0.62
C THR A 44 -19.81 -13.99 0.18
N THR A 45 -18.86 -13.15 0.61
CA THR A 45 -17.69 -13.63 1.34
C THR A 45 -18.04 -14.02 2.77
N ASP A 46 -17.60 -15.20 3.19
CA ASP A 46 -17.69 -15.65 4.59
C ASP A 46 -16.64 -14.97 5.49
N LYS A 47 -15.55 -14.46 4.89
CA LYS A 47 -14.42 -13.90 5.61
C LYS A 47 -13.92 -12.62 4.96
N SER A 48 -13.60 -11.64 5.79
CA SER A 48 -12.96 -10.40 5.36
C SER A 48 -11.43 -10.53 5.43
N ALA A 49 -10.73 -9.76 4.60
CA ALA A 49 -9.28 -9.68 4.58
C ALA A 49 -8.82 -8.23 4.34
N ALA A 50 -7.63 -7.91 4.82
CA ALA A 50 -6.96 -6.64 4.59
C ALA A 50 -5.46 -6.88 4.41
N ALA A 51 -4.83 -6.14 3.51
CA ALA A 51 -3.39 -6.19 3.26
C ALA A 51 -2.84 -4.77 3.07
N LEU A 52 -1.60 -4.57 3.48
CA LEU A 52 -0.87 -3.33 3.31
C LEU A 52 0.51 -3.66 2.74
N ASP A 53 0.82 -3.09 1.58
CA ASP A 53 2.16 -3.16 1.00
C ASP A 53 2.95 -1.91 1.40
N VAL A 54 4.16 -2.11 1.94
CA VAL A 54 5.08 -1.03 2.27
C VAL A 54 6.27 -1.14 1.34
N HIS A 55 6.30 -0.27 0.35
CA HIS A 55 7.37 -0.24 -0.65
C HIS A 55 8.66 0.37 -0.08
N ILE A 56 9.40 -0.43 0.70
CA ILE A 56 10.74 -0.12 1.17
C ILE A 56 11.73 -1.08 0.50
N VAL A 57 12.77 -0.52 -0.12
CA VAL A 57 13.90 -1.31 -0.61
C VAL A 57 14.72 -1.79 0.57
N LYS A 58 14.96 -3.11 0.70
CA LYS A 58 15.93 -3.64 1.66
C LYS A 58 17.34 -3.24 1.21
N LEU A 59 17.80 -2.08 1.67
CA LEU A 59 19.20 -1.68 1.52
C LEU A 59 19.90 -1.70 2.87
N ARG A 60 20.39 -2.89 3.23
CA ARG A 60 21.52 -3.01 4.15
C ARG A 60 22.34 -4.24 3.79
N LEU A 61 23.11 -4.09 2.72
CA LEU A 61 24.35 -4.84 2.54
C LEU A 61 25.51 -3.86 2.68
N MET A 62 25.80 -3.47 3.92
CA MET A 62 27.17 -3.19 4.28
C MET A 62 27.77 -4.50 4.77
N PHE A 63 28.19 -5.33 3.81
CA PHE A 63 29.35 -6.18 4.06
C PHE A 63 30.54 -5.24 4.22
N SER A 64 30.96 -5.03 5.45
CA SER A 64 32.16 -4.30 5.77
C SER A 64 32.99 -5.15 6.73
N HIS A 65 33.46 -6.29 6.21
CA HIS A 65 34.74 -6.85 6.65
C HIS A 65 35.86 -5.91 6.18
N TYR A 66 36.05 -4.79 6.87
CA TYR A 66 37.38 -4.18 6.93
C TYR A 66 38.13 -4.89 8.07
N LYS A 67 38.66 -6.06 7.72
CA LYS A 67 39.90 -6.58 8.29
C LYS A 67 40.97 -5.49 8.10
N LEU A 68 41.85 -5.32 9.09
CA LEU A 68 42.90 -4.30 9.23
C LEU A 68 42.50 -2.97 9.90
N LEU A 69 42.48 -2.93 11.24
CA LEU A 69 43.09 -1.82 12.00
C LEU A 69 43.25 -2.11 13.51
N SER A 70 43.77 -3.28 13.91
CA SER A 70 44.30 -3.45 15.29
C SER A 70 45.71 -4.05 15.35
N CYS A 71 46.37 -4.21 14.21
CA CYS A 71 47.78 -4.60 14.12
C CYS A 71 48.60 -3.46 13.49
N MET A 72 48.59 -2.26 14.08
CA MET A 72 49.72 -1.33 13.93
C MET A 72 49.67 -0.21 14.99
N MET A 73 50.35 -0.50 16.10
CA MET A 73 51.22 0.38 16.89
C MET A 73 50.62 1.46 17.82
N PRO A 74 51.33 1.78 18.92
CA PRO A 74 52.56 1.15 19.45
C PRO A 74 52.29 0.13 20.56
#